data_AF-A0A9E5QPX4-F1
#
_entry.id   AF-A0A9E5QPX4-F1
#
_cell.length_a   1.000
_cell.length_b   1.000
_cell.length_c   1.000
_cell.angle_alpha   90.00
_cell.angle_beta   90.00
_cell.angle_gamma   90.00
#
_symmetry.space_group_name_H-M   'P 1'
#
loop_
_entity.id
_entity.type
_entity.pdbx_description
1 polymer ?
#
loop_
_entity_poly.entity_id
_entity_poly.type
_entity_poly.pdbx_seq_one_letter_code
_entity_poly.pdbx_strand_id
1 'polypeptide(L)'
;MMQRLWCLLSVLMLLLMPPALAESPAALGDVQSRLDAIVSEMAYVRFCKRTTCRYKDIEVNLLSTDDPDMPYKATIDAIMDRPSTMVDKAHYLLEFQDDRWHLIGGEELSDVSSFVFAGDEYEVFSSYSGRTRISHLSNADSTLRVGYRDLYYLIMNEGEERV
;
A
#
# COMPACT_ATOMS: atom_id res chain seq x y z
N MET A 1 42.92 28.46 46.10
CA MET A 1 42.95 27.54 44.95
C MET A 1 42.15 26.28 45.33
N MET A 2 40.81 26.30 45.43
CA MET A 2 39.77 26.33 44.38
C MET A 2 39.89 25.20 43.35
N GLN A 3 39.54 23.96 43.74
CA GLN A 3 39.43 22.84 42.79
C GLN A 3 38.68 21.61 43.32
N ARG A 4 37.46 21.74 43.86
CA ARG A 4 36.63 20.56 44.22
C ARG A 4 35.14 20.85 44.20
N LEU A 5 34.52 21.09 43.03
CA LEU A 5 33.06 21.26 43.02
C LEU A 5 32.36 21.07 41.68
N TRP A 6 32.85 20.20 40.78
CA TRP A 6 32.28 20.11 39.41
C TRP A 6 32.17 18.66 38.90
N CYS A 7 31.65 17.71 39.69
CA CYS A 7 31.38 16.35 39.19
C CYS A 7 30.02 15.74 39.60
N LEU A 8 29.14 16.46 40.32
CA LEU A 8 27.91 15.85 40.85
C LEU A 8 26.61 16.31 40.17
N LEU A 9 26.67 17.18 39.15
CA LEU A 9 25.45 17.71 38.50
C LEU A 9 25.05 17.02 37.18
N SER A 10 25.86 16.10 36.63
CA SER A 10 25.59 15.51 35.31
C SER A 10 24.87 14.17 35.34
N VAL A 11 24.63 13.57 36.51
CA VAL A 11 23.95 12.26 36.62
C VAL A 11 22.44 12.40 36.88
N LEU A 12 21.95 13.58 37.26
CA LEU A 12 20.54 13.82 37.58
C LEU A 12 19.71 14.40 36.43
N MET A 13 20.13 14.19 35.17
CA MET A 13 19.39 14.66 33.98
C MET A 13 19.01 13.52 33.01
N LEU A 14 19.08 12.26 33.46
CA LEU A 14 18.65 11.08 32.70
C LEU A 14 17.32 10.47 33.20
N LEU A 15 16.67 11.08 34.20
CA LEU A 15 15.43 10.57 34.81
C LEU A 15 14.16 11.31 34.36
N LEU A 16 14.26 12.16 33.34
CA LEU A 16 13.14 12.95 32.80
C LEU A 16 12.88 12.62 31.32
N MET A 17 13.21 11.40 30.88
CA MET A 17 12.58 10.88 29.68
C MET A 17 11.16 10.46 30.06
N PRO A 18 10.11 11.11 29.53
CA PRO A 18 8.78 10.54 29.62
C PRO A 18 8.86 9.12 29.03
N PRO A 19 8.17 8.13 29.62
CA PRO A 19 8.07 6.82 28.98
C PRO A 19 7.55 7.09 27.56
N ALA A 20 8.26 6.56 26.56
CA ALA A 20 7.70 6.45 25.23
C ALA A 20 6.30 5.85 25.42
N LEU A 21 5.26 6.61 25.07
CA LEU A 21 3.92 6.08 24.99
C LEU A 21 4.03 4.91 24.02
N ALA A 22 4.00 3.69 24.55
CA ALA A 22 3.81 2.53 23.72
C ALA A 22 2.49 2.77 23.01
N GLU A 23 2.55 3.02 21.71
CA GLU A 23 1.36 3.18 20.87
C GLU A 23 0.51 1.93 21.12
N SER A 24 -0.71 2.15 21.61
CA SER A 24 -1.64 1.04 21.83
C SER A 24 -1.86 0.37 20.47
N PRO A 25 -1.85 -0.97 20.37
CA PRO A 25 -2.20 -1.63 19.12
C PRO A 25 -3.54 -1.08 18.65
N ALA A 26 -3.59 -0.64 17.39
CA ALA A 26 -4.80 -0.09 16.79
C ALA A 26 -5.93 -1.12 16.97
N ALA A 27 -7.10 -0.65 17.43
CA ALA A 27 -8.23 -1.54 17.61
C ALA A 27 -8.68 -2.05 16.23
N LEU A 28 -9.06 -3.33 16.13
CA LEU A 28 -9.48 -3.97 14.86
C LEU A 28 -10.52 -3.14 14.07
N GLY A 29 -11.45 -2.46 14.76
CA GLY A 29 -12.45 -1.61 14.11
C GLY A 29 -11.86 -0.37 13.44
N ASP A 30 -10.80 0.20 14.00
CA ASP A 30 -10.06 1.32 13.40
C ASP A 30 -9.30 0.87 12.15
N VAL A 31 -8.57 -0.24 12.27
CA VAL A 31 -7.81 -0.86 11.17
C VAL A 31 -8.72 -1.20 9.98
N GLN A 32 -9.89 -1.80 10.24
CA GLN A 32 -10.88 -2.09 9.20
C GLN A 32 -11.45 -0.81 8.57
N SER A 33 -11.81 0.19 9.38
CA SER A 33 -12.38 1.44 8.87
C SER A 33 -11.42 2.17 7.92
N ARG A 34 -10.11 2.10 8.19
CA ARG A 34 -9.06 2.69 7.36
C ARG A 34 -8.88 1.93 6.04
N LEU A 35 -8.94 0.61 6.10
CA LEU A 35 -8.96 -0.23 4.90
C LEU A 35 -10.20 0.05 4.04
N ASP A 36 -11.36 0.23 4.66
CA ASP A 36 -12.61 0.58 3.98
C ASP A 36 -12.51 1.96 3.29
N ALA A 37 -11.77 2.91 3.87
CA ALA A 37 -11.51 4.22 3.25
C ALA A 37 -10.68 4.10 1.96
N ILE A 38 -9.63 3.27 1.97
CA ILE A 38 -8.83 2.97 0.77
C ILE A 38 -9.72 2.36 -0.32
N VAL A 39 -10.54 1.37 0.05
CA VAL A 39 -11.44 0.67 -0.88
C VAL A 39 -12.53 1.58 -1.44
N SER A 40 -13.06 2.49 -0.62
CA SER A 40 -13.99 3.52 -1.06
C SER A 40 -13.38 4.39 -2.16
N GLU A 41 -12.16 4.91 -1.96
CA GLU A 41 -11.45 5.68 -2.97
C GLU A 41 -11.17 4.88 -4.24
N MET A 42 -10.81 3.59 -4.11
CA MET A 42 -10.65 2.69 -5.26
C MET A 42 -11.91 2.65 -6.12
N ALA A 43 -13.10 2.56 -5.52
CA ALA A 43 -14.35 2.52 -6.28
C ALA A 43 -14.64 3.80 -7.10
N TYR A 44 -14.03 4.94 -6.73
CA TYR A 44 -14.21 6.23 -7.42
C TYR A 44 -13.15 6.51 -8.48
N VAL A 45 -11.95 5.94 -8.35
CA VAL A 45 -10.82 6.23 -9.24
C VAL A 45 -11.06 5.70 -10.66
N ARG A 46 -10.63 6.50 -11.64
CA ARG A 46 -10.68 6.15 -13.06
C ARG A 46 -9.29 5.93 -13.63
N PHE A 47 -8.95 4.68 -13.90
CA PHE A 47 -7.67 4.33 -14.51
C PHE A 47 -7.60 4.63 -16.02
N CYS A 48 -8.72 4.94 -16.69
CA CYS A 48 -8.73 5.34 -18.10
C CYS A 48 -9.72 6.49 -18.38
N LYS A 49 -9.66 7.08 -19.59
CA LYS A 49 -10.50 8.23 -19.98
C LYS A 49 -12.01 7.92 -20.06
N ARG A 50 -12.40 6.66 -20.18
CA ARG A 50 -13.83 6.26 -20.21
C ARG A 50 -14.40 6.26 -18.80
N THR A 51 -15.62 6.72 -18.65
CA THR A 51 -16.30 6.78 -17.34
C THR A 51 -16.54 5.40 -16.73
N THR A 52 -16.54 4.34 -17.53
CA THR A 52 -16.71 2.95 -17.07
C THR A 52 -15.42 2.35 -16.51
N CYS A 53 -14.25 2.91 -16.82
CA CYS A 53 -12.95 2.46 -16.31
C CYS A 53 -12.83 2.69 -14.82
N ARG A 54 -13.22 1.70 -14.02
CA ARG A 54 -13.18 1.71 -12.56
C ARG A 54 -13.07 0.30 -12.00
N TYR A 55 -12.72 0.20 -10.73
CA TYR A 55 -12.82 -1.03 -9.98
C TYR A 55 -14.29 -1.37 -9.68
N LYS A 56 -14.62 -2.65 -9.73
CA LYS A 56 -15.93 -3.22 -9.39
C LYS A 56 -15.75 -4.49 -8.58
N ASP A 57 -16.82 -4.87 -7.89
CA ASP A 57 -16.88 -6.11 -7.12
C ASP A 57 -15.63 -6.26 -6.23
N ILE A 58 -15.32 -5.18 -5.49
CA ILE A 58 -14.14 -5.11 -4.63
C ILE A 58 -14.42 -5.95 -3.38
N GLU A 59 -13.63 -6.99 -3.19
CA GLU A 59 -13.67 -7.88 -2.04
C GLU A 59 -12.41 -7.65 -1.19
N VAL A 60 -12.59 -7.60 0.13
CA VAL A 60 -11.54 -7.31 1.09
C VAL A 60 -11.43 -8.46 2.07
N ASN A 61 -10.22 -8.95 2.29
CA ASN A 61 -9.92 -9.92 3.33
C ASN A 61 -8.95 -9.31 4.33
N LEU A 62 -9.31 -9.30 5.62
CA LEU A 62 -8.46 -8.83 6.71
C LEU A 62 -8.08 -10.01 7.61
N LEU A 63 -6.78 -10.19 7.82
CA LEU A 63 -6.22 -11.24 8.66
C LEU A 63 -5.39 -10.61 9.77
N SER A 64 -5.58 -11.08 11.01
CA SER A 64 -4.64 -10.80 12.10
C SER A 64 -3.42 -11.70 11.98
N THR A 65 -2.28 -11.22 12.46
CA THR A 65 -1.04 -11.98 12.53
C THR A 65 -0.58 -12.13 13.98
N ASP A 66 0.38 -13.02 14.21
CA ASP A 66 1.09 -13.13 15.49
C ASP A 66 2.30 -12.18 15.57
N ASP A 67 2.54 -11.37 14.54
CA ASP A 67 3.65 -10.43 14.44
C ASP A 67 3.22 -9.06 15.01
N PRO A 68 3.81 -8.60 16.14
CA PRO A 68 3.43 -7.33 16.73
C PRO A 68 3.81 -6.12 15.88
N ASP A 69 4.78 -6.23 14.99
CA ASP A 69 5.22 -5.14 14.11
C ASP A 69 4.33 -5.06 12.86
N MET A 70 3.70 -6.18 12.48
CA MET A 70 2.75 -6.27 11.36
C MET A 70 1.45 -6.97 11.79
N PRO A 71 0.68 -6.40 12.73
CA PRO A 71 -0.42 -7.09 13.40
C PRO A 71 -1.57 -7.48 12.46
N TYR A 72 -1.63 -6.87 11.27
CA TYR A 72 -2.65 -7.18 10.28
C TYR A 72 -2.09 -7.26 8.86
N LYS A 73 -2.68 -8.15 8.07
CA LYS A 73 -2.51 -8.19 6.60
C LYS A 73 -3.87 -8.11 5.95
N ALA A 74 -3.92 -7.55 4.76
CA ALA A 74 -5.12 -7.54 3.96
C ALA A 74 -4.87 -7.90 2.51
N THR A 75 -5.89 -8.45 1.87
CA THR A 75 -5.95 -8.58 0.41
C THR A 75 -7.14 -7.81 -0.13
N ILE A 76 -6.96 -7.23 -1.32
CA ILE A 76 -8.04 -6.59 -2.07
C ILE A 76 -8.13 -7.25 -3.44
N ASP A 77 -9.24 -7.92 -3.70
CA ASP A 77 -9.57 -8.53 -4.98
C ASP A 77 -10.60 -7.64 -5.70
N ALA A 78 -10.42 -7.38 -6.99
CA ALA A 78 -11.35 -6.53 -7.74
C ALA A 78 -11.43 -6.89 -9.21
N ILE A 79 -12.58 -6.62 -9.81
CA ILE A 79 -12.75 -6.57 -11.27
C ILE A 79 -12.36 -5.19 -11.78
N MET A 80 -11.61 -5.15 -12.87
CA MET A 80 -11.25 -3.91 -13.57
C MET A 80 -12.16 -3.72 -14.80
N ASP A 81 -13.19 -2.89 -14.68
CA ASP A 81 -14.14 -2.66 -15.79
C ASP A 81 -13.51 -1.78 -16.88
N ARG A 82 -12.82 -2.38 -17.85
CA ARG A 82 -12.28 -1.67 -19.01
C ARG A 82 -12.64 -2.36 -20.33
N PRO A 83 -12.45 -1.69 -21.49
CA PRO A 83 -12.70 -2.31 -22.78
C PRO A 83 -11.68 -3.42 -23.06
N SER A 84 -12.02 -4.65 -22.67
CA SER A 84 -11.24 -5.88 -22.90
C SER A 84 -12.17 -6.99 -23.37
N THR A 85 -11.59 -8.04 -23.96
CA THR A 85 -12.34 -9.21 -24.41
C THR A 85 -12.65 -10.20 -23.29
N MET A 86 -11.93 -10.09 -22.17
CA MET A 86 -12.12 -10.88 -20.95
C MET A 86 -12.28 -9.98 -19.73
N VAL A 87 -12.80 -10.52 -18.64
CA VAL A 87 -12.89 -9.79 -17.36
C VAL A 87 -11.49 -9.65 -16.78
N ASP A 88 -11.02 -8.40 -16.68
CA ASP A 88 -9.74 -8.08 -16.09
C ASP A 88 -9.85 -8.07 -14.56
N LYS A 89 -8.79 -8.52 -13.90
CA LYS A 89 -8.77 -8.74 -12.44
C LYS A 89 -7.57 -8.08 -11.80
N ALA A 90 -7.74 -7.66 -10.56
CA ALA A 90 -6.69 -7.15 -9.70
C ALA A 90 -6.69 -7.90 -8.37
N HIS A 91 -5.50 -8.13 -7.84
CA HIS A 91 -5.26 -8.68 -6.50
C HIS A 91 -4.16 -7.87 -5.84
N TYR A 92 -4.42 -7.25 -4.70
CA TYR A 92 -3.46 -6.39 -4.00
C TYR A 92 -3.18 -6.90 -2.59
N LEU A 93 -1.95 -6.71 -2.14
CA LEU A 93 -1.45 -7.16 -0.85
C LEU A 93 -1.10 -5.95 0.01
N LEU A 94 -1.68 -5.89 1.21
CA LEU A 94 -1.40 -4.84 2.17
C LEU A 94 -0.96 -5.41 3.52
N GLU A 95 -0.10 -4.66 4.21
CA GLU A 95 0.33 -4.93 5.58
C GLU A 95 0.09 -3.70 6.45
N PHE A 96 -0.39 -3.89 7.66
CA PHE A 96 -0.56 -2.80 8.62
C PHE A 96 0.68 -2.74 9.50
N GLN A 97 1.51 -1.71 9.33
CA GLN A 97 2.77 -1.50 10.02
C GLN A 97 2.93 -0.03 10.39
N ASP A 98 3.50 0.25 11.56
CA ASP A 98 3.75 1.63 12.03
C ASP A 98 2.45 2.48 12.01
N ASP A 99 1.36 1.85 12.48
CA ASP A 99 0.00 2.39 12.51
C ASP A 99 -0.53 2.84 11.13
N ARG A 100 -0.08 2.23 10.03
CA ARG A 100 -0.55 2.55 8.66
C ARG A 100 -0.62 1.32 7.76
N TRP A 101 -1.53 1.36 6.78
CA TRP A 101 -1.55 0.40 5.69
C TRP A 101 -0.43 0.67 4.68
N HIS A 102 0.30 -0.37 4.32
CA HIS A 102 1.34 -0.36 3.29
C HIS A 102 0.95 -1.31 2.17
N LEU A 103 0.93 -0.83 0.93
CA LEU A 103 0.75 -1.64 -0.27
C LEU A 103 2.08 -2.27 -0.65
N ILE A 104 2.18 -3.57 -0.42
CA ILE A 104 3.42 -4.33 -0.62
C ILE A 104 3.58 -4.75 -2.07
N GLY A 105 2.47 -5.02 -2.76
CA GLY A 105 2.48 -5.49 -4.13
C GLY A 105 1.11 -5.95 -4.59
N GLY A 106 1.11 -6.67 -5.70
CA GLY A 106 -0.11 -7.24 -6.25
C GLY A 106 0.05 -7.71 -7.67
N GLU A 107 -1.08 -8.07 -8.28
CA GLU A 107 -1.16 -8.57 -9.64
C GLU A 107 -2.33 -7.93 -10.37
N GLU A 108 -2.14 -7.67 -11.66
CA GLU A 108 -3.24 -7.35 -12.57
C GLU A 108 -3.21 -8.28 -13.78
N LEU A 109 -4.38 -8.79 -14.14
CA LEU A 109 -4.54 -9.73 -15.25
C LEU A 109 -5.52 -9.16 -16.28
N SER A 110 -5.11 -9.21 -17.54
CA SER A 110 -5.95 -8.91 -18.69
C SER A 110 -5.88 -10.00 -19.75
N ASP A 111 -6.66 -9.82 -20.81
CA ASP A 111 -6.62 -10.68 -22.00
C ASP A 111 -5.27 -10.68 -22.73
N VAL A 112 -4.48 -9.63 -22.59
CA VAL A 112 -3.26 -9.42 -23.37
C VAL A 112 -2.00 -9.21 -22.54
N SER A 113 -2.13 -9.05 -21.21
CA SER A 113 -1.01 -8.80 -20.32
C SER A 113 -1.26 -9.29 -18.91
N SER A 114 -0.20 -9.72 -18.24
CA SER A 114 -0.17 -9.95 -16.80
C SER A 114 0.89 -9.06 -16.17
N PHE A 115 0.55 -8.46 -15.04
CA PHE A 115 1.42 -7.59 -14.28
C PHE A 115 1.62 -8.16 -12.88
N VAL A 116 2.85 -8.09 -12.39
CA VAL A 116 3.22 -8.37 -11.01
C VAL A 116 3.93 -7.14 -10.46
N PHE A 117 3.48 -6.65 -9.32
CA PHE A 117 3.95 -5.42 -8.69
C PHE A 117 4.62 -5.71 -7.35
N ALA A 118 5.69 -4.96 -7.07
CA ALA A 118 6.36 -4.94 -5.78
C ALA A 118 6.80 -3.49 -5.49
N GLY A 119 6.05 -2.80 -4.64
CA GLY A 119 6.23 -1.35 -4.43
C GLY A 119 6.11 -0.58 -5.75
N ASP A 120 7.17 0.16 -6.12
CA ASP A 120 7.24 0.93 -7.37
C ASP A 120 7.65 0.08 -8.59
N GLU A 121 8.26 -1.08 -8.38
CA GLU A 121 8.69 -1.96 -9.47
C GLU A 121 7.54 -2.83 -9.97
N TYR A 122 7.55 -3.13 -11.27
CA TYR A 122 6.66 -4.11 -11.86
C TYR A 122 7.30 -4.91 -12.99
N GLU A 123 6.85 -6.16 -13.10
CA GLU A 123 7.08 -7.03 -14.24
C GLU A 123 5.80 -7.10 -15.08
N VAL A 124 5.92 -6.95 -16.40
CA VAL A 124 4.81 -7.14 -17.34
C VAL A 124 5.16 -8.20 -18.37
N PHE A 125 4.29 -9.20 -18.50
CA PHE A 125 4.29 -10.13 -19.63
C PHE A 125 3.23 -9.69 -20.65
N SER A 126 3.60 -9.70 -21.94
CA SER A 126 2.69 -9.36 -23.04
C SER A 126 2.44 -10.55 -23.96
N SER A 127 1.18 -10.96 -24.07
CA SER A 127 0.76 -12.05 -24.97
C SER A 127 1.00 -11.72 -26.45
N TYR A 128 1.01 -10.43 -26.83
CA TYR A 128 1.28 -10.00 -28.21
C TYR A 128 2.73 -10.23 -28.63
N SER A 129 3.69 -9.94 -27.73
CA SER A 129 5.12 -10.02 -28.05
C SER A 129 5.76 -11.31 -27.55
N GLY A 130 5.12 -12.03 -26.63
CA GLY A 130 5.68 -13.18 -25.94
C GLY A 130 6.88 -12.82 -25.07
N ARG A 131 6.97 -11.55 -24.63
CA ARG A 131 8.11 -11.03 -23.87
C ARG A 131 7.68 -10.47 -22.53
N THR A 132 8.62 -10.57 -21.60
CA THR A 132 8.58 -9.95 -20.28
C THR A 132 9.45 -8.69 -20.26
N ARG A 133 9.00 -7.66 -19.55
CA ARG A 133 9.78 -6.47 -19.24
C ARG A 133 9.61 -6.07 -17.78
N ILE A 134 10.69 -5.62 -17.16
CA ILE A 134 10.70 -4.99 -15.84
C ILE A 134 10.78 -3.47 -16.03
N SER A 135 10.04 -2.72 -15.20
CA SER A 135 10.03 -1.26 -15.20
C SER A 135 9.53 -0.72 -13.85
N HIS A 136 9.55 0.60 -13.72
CA HIS A 136 9.09 1.35 -12.56
C HIS A 136 7.79 2.10 -12.86
N LEU A 137 6.90 2.25 -11.89
CA LEU A 137 5.65 3.01 -12.01
C LEU A 137 5.89 4.50 -12.26
N SER A 138 7.02 5.01 -11.75
CA SER A 138 7.48 6.38 -11.94
C SER A 138 7.90 6.69 -13.38
N ASN A 139 8.14 5.67 -14.21
CA ASN A 139 8.59 5.86 -15.58
C ASN A 139 7.51 6.54 -16.44
N ALA A 140 7.78 7.79 -16.84
CA ALA A 140 6.88 8.62 -17.63
C ALA A 140 6.65 8.11 -19.06
N ASP A 141 7.55 7.26 -19.59
CA ASP A 141 7.43 6.68 -20.92
C ASP A 141 6.52 5.44 -20.96
N SER A 142 6.08 4.96 -19.79
CA SER A 142 5.13 3.86 -19.71
C SER A 142 3.72 4.35 -20.07
N THR A 143 3.27 4.03 -21.29
CA THR A 143 1.89 4.25 -21.71
C THR A 143 0.90 3.30 -21.02
N LEU A 144 1.38 2.40 -20.15
CA LEU A 144 0.57 1.41 -19.46
C LEU A 144 -0.13 2.05 -18.26
N ARG A 145 -1.41 2.35 -18.45
CA ARG A 145 -2.32 2.75 -17.37
C ARG A 145 -2.86 1.49 -16.68
N VAL A 146 -2.09 1.03 -15.70
CA VAL A 146 -2.48 -0.01 -14.74
C VAL A 146 -3.20 0.63 -13.55
N GLY A 147 -4.14 -0.08 -12.96
CA GLY A 147 -4.87 0.39 -11.80
C GLY A 147 -3.98 0.52 -10.55
N TYR A 148 -3.00 -0.36 -10.39
CA TYR A 148 -2.03 -0.37 -9.30
C TYR A 148 -1.30 0.96 -9.20
N ARG A 149 -0.98 1.60 -10.33
CA ARG A 149 -0.33 2.92 -10.35
C ARG A 149 -1.18 3.99 -9.65
N ASP A 150 -2.49 3.99 -9.91
CA ASP A 150 -3.39 4.95 -9.28
C ASP A 150 -3.62 4.60 -7.81
N LEU A 151 -3.68 3.31 -7.47
CA LEU A 151 -3.69 2.90 -6.06
C LEU A 151 -2.44 3.41 -5.33
N TYR A 152 -1.26 3.16 -5.89
CA TYR A 152 0.04 3.49 -5.30
C TYR A 152 0.29 5.00 -5.14
N TYR A 153 -0.06 5.83 -6.13
CA TYR A 153 0.23 7.28 -6.11
C TYR A 153 -0.96 8.18 -5.80
N LEU A 154 -2.17 7.83 -6.23
CA LEU A 154 -3.35 8.70 -6.12
C LEU A 154 -4.16 8.40 -4.86
N ILE A 155 -4.41 7.13 -4.56
CA ILE A 155 -5.16 6.73 -3.37
C ILE A 155 -4.23 6.68 -2.17
N MET A 156 -3.06 6.09 -2.36
CA MET A 156 -1.99 5.99 -1.36
C MET A 156 -0.90 7.01 -1.63
N ASN A 157 0.04 7.13 -0.69
CA ASN A 157 1.22 7.96 -0.75
C ASN A 157 2.47 7.11 -0.96
N GLU A 158 2.74 6.77 -2.23
CA GLU A 158 3.87 5.90 -2.59
C GLU A 158 3.77 4.52 -1.91
N GLY A 159 2.53 4.00 -1.83
CA GLY A 159 2.22 2.74 -1.16
C GLY A 159 1.93 2.86 0.33
N GLU A 160 2.18 4.00 0.98
CA GLU A 160 1.75 4.23 2.38
C GLU A 160 0.33 4.83 2.42
N GLU A 161 -0.46 4.45 3.41
CA GLU A 161 -1.79 5.00 3.63
C GLU A 161 -1.79 6.54 3.66
N ARG A 162 -2.71 7.14 2.90
CA ARG A 162 -2.90 8.60 2.83
C ARG A 162 -4.23 9.05 3.45
N VAL A 163 -5.26 8.22 3.35
CA VAL A 163 -6.67 8.54 3.60
C VAL A 163 -7.10 8.17 5.00
#